data_AF-A0A3S3RDJ2-F1
#
_entry.id   AF-A0A3S3RDJ2-F1
#
_cell.length_a   1.000
_cell.length_b   1.000
_cell.length_c   1.000
_cell.angle_alpha   90.00
_cell.angle_beta   90.00
_cell.angle_gamma   90.00
#
_symmetry.space_group_name_H-M   'P 1'
#
loop_
_entity.id
_entity.type
_entity.pdbx_description
1 polymer ?
#
loop_
_entity_poly.entity_id
_entity_poly.type
_entity_poly.pdbx_seq_one_letter_code
_entity_poly.pdbx_strand_id
1 'polypeptide(L)'
;MDVSKEWLDAHVEPNGAAGRFRNDAARITDLAAWCQGHGVELAVMEASGGYERLALLLLWDLSLPCALVNARSVRRFAEAMGFLEKTDGIDAAMIAGYAQA
;
A
#
# COMPACT_ATOMS: atom_id res chain seq x y z
N MET A 1 0.63 1.10 0.51
CA MET A 1 0.42 0.62 -0.87
C MET A 1 -0.77 1.34 -1.46
N ASP A 2 -0.57 1.97 -2.60
CA ASP A 2 -1.65 2.48 -3.44
C ASP A 2 -2.14 1.36 -4.37
N VAL A 3 -3.44 1.30 -4.61
CA VAL A 3 -4.09 0.19 -5.31
C VAL A 3 -4.97 0.71 -6.42
N SER A 4 -4.69 0.22 -7.62
CA SER A 4 -5.53 0.40 -8.79
C SER A 4 -5.95 -0.94 -9.38
N LYS A 5 -6.76 -0.89 -10.43
CA LYS A 5 -7.21 -2.08 -11.16
C LYS A 5 -6.04 -2.92 -11.69
N GLU A 6 -4.98 -2.27 -12.17
CA GLU A 6 -3.88 -2.96 -12.85
C GLU A 6 -2.60 -3.02 -12.01
N TRP A 7 -2.42 -2.11 -11.06
CA TRP A 7 -1.15 -1.90 -10.37
C TRP A 7 -1.31 -1.81 -8.85
N LEU A 8 -0.30 -2.33 -8.17
CA LEU A 8 -0.04 -2.20 -6.74
C LEU A 8 1.27 -1.44 -6.62
N ASP A 9 1.18 -0.20 -6.17
CA ASP A 9 2.32 0.67 -5.94
C ASP A 9 2.68 0.59 -4.45
N ALA A 10 3.86 0.05 -4.14
CA ALA A 10 4.32 -0.26 -2.80
C ALA A 10 5.47 0.66 -2.40
N HIS A 11 5.45 1.08 -1.14
CA HIS A 11 6.50 1.87 -0.52
C HIS A 11 6.78 1.29 0.87
N VAL A 12 8.05 1.13 1.21
CA VAL A 12 8.52 0.58 2.48
C VAL A 12 9.25 1.65 3.25
N GLU A 13 8.92 1.72 4.53
CA GLU A 13 9.57 2.59 5.50
C GLU A 13 10.34 1.74 6.53
N PRO A 14 11.44 2.25 7.11
CA PRO A 14 12.04 3.57 6.88
C PRO A 14 13.03 3.62 5.71
N ASN A 15 13.24 2.52 4.99
CA ASN A 15 14.31 2.42 3.98
C ASN A 15 13.99 3.14 2.65
N GLY A 16 12.74 3.56 2.44
CA GLY A 16 12.28 4.26 1.25
C GLY A 16 12.22 3.39 -0.01
N ALA A 17 12.23 2.05 0.13
CA ALA A 17 12.17 1.16 -1.01
C ALA A 17 10.79 1.26 -1.67
N ALA A 18 10.78 1.50 -2.99
CA ALA A 18 9.56 1.58 -3.79
C ALA A 18 9.53 0.46 -4.83
N GLY A 19 8.36 -0.08 -5.08
CA GLY A 19 8.14 -1.15 -6.03
C GLY A 19 6.76 -1.08 -6.66
N ARG A 20 6.65 -1.52 -7.91
CA ARG A 20 5.37 -1.57 -8.62
C ARG A 20 5.11 -2.97 -9.15
N PHE A 21 3.95 -3.51 -8.80
CA PHE A 21 3.55 -4.88 -9.11
C PHE A 21 2.21 -4.86 -9.82
N ARG A 22 1.93 -5.86 -10.66
CA ARG A 22 0.58 -5.99 -11.23
C ARG A 22 -0.40 -6.45 -10.16
N ASN A 23 -1.64 -6.00 -10.24
CA ASN A 23 -2.73 -6.50 -9.41
C ASN A 23 -3.25 -7.84 -9.94
N ASP A 24 -2.39 -8.86 -9.93
CA ASP A 24 -2.69 -10.24 -10.28
C ASP A 24 -1.98 -11.22 -9.33
N ALA A 25 -2.49 -12.44 -9.24
CA ALA A 25 -2.04 -13.40 -8.23
C ALA A 25 -0.54 -13.73 -8.30
N ALA A 26 0.02 -13.79 -9.52
CA ALA A 26 1.44 -14.08 -9.70
C ALA A 26 2.30 -12.93 -9.15
N ARG A 27 1.97 -11.69 -9.51
CA ARG A 27 2.74 -10.53 -9.07
C ARG A 27 2.49 -10.14 -7.62
N ILE A 28 1.36 -10.55 -7.03
CA ILE A 28 1.13 -10.43 -5.58
C ILE A 28 2.03 -11.38 -4.79
N THR A 29 2.31 -12.58 -5.33
CA THR A 29 3.27 -13.50 -4.71
C THR A 29 4.69 -12.89 -4.74
N ASP A 30 5.08 -12.29 -5.87
CA ASP A 30 6.35 -11.56 -5.98
C ASP A 30 6.42 -10.38 -4.98
N LEU A 31 5.33 -9.63 -4.83
CA LEU A 31 5.21 -8.55 -3.85
C LEU A 31 5.39 -9.06 -2.42
N ALA A 32 4.79 -10.19 -2.04
CA ALA A 32 4.95 -10.76 -0.70
C ALA A 32 6.41 -11.13 -0.41
N ALA A 33 7.08 -11.79 -1.36
CA ALA A 33 8.50 -12.12 -1.25
C ALA A 33 9.37 -10.86 -1.15
N TRP A 34 9.04 -9.82 -1.92
CA TRP A 34 9.72 -8.52 -1.84
C TRP A 34 9.54 -7.86 -0.48
N CYS A 35 8.32 -7.85 0.07
CA CYS A 35 8.02 -7.35 1.42
C CYS A 35 8.82 -8.11 2.49
N GLN A 36 8.86 -9.43 2.43
CA GLN A 36 9.66 -10.26 3.35
C GLN A 36 11.15 -9.95 3.25
N GLY A 37 11.67 -9.78 2.03
CA GLY A 37 13.07 -9.40 1.79
C GLY A 37 13.45 -8.03 2.37
N HIS A 38 12.48 -7.13 2.54
CA HIS A 38 12.67 -5.83 3.18
C HIS A 38 12.29 -5.81 4.66
N GLY A 39 11.89 -6.95 5.25
CA GLY A 39 11.50 -7.05 6.65
C GLY A 39 10.18 -6.35 6.98
N VAL A 40 9.25 -6.26 6.02
CA VAL A 40 7.94 -5.64 6.22
C VAL A 40 7.09 -6.50 7.15
N GLU A 41 6.63 -5.92 8.26
CA GLU A 41 5.77 -6.60 9.23
C GLU A 41 4.27 -6.35 8.99
N LEU A 42 3.93 -5.28 8.28
CA LEU A 42 2.55 -4.88 7.98
C LEU A 42 2.45 -4.21 6.61
N ALA A 43 1.60 -4.74 5.74
CA ALA A 43 1.22 -4.10 4.49
C ALA A 43 -0.05 -3.27 4.68
N VAL A 44 0.06 -1.95 4.59
CA VAL A 44 -1.09 -1.05 4.66
C VAL A 44 -1.50 -0.61 3.26
N MET A 45 -2.78 -0.65 2.97
CA MET A 45 -3.36 -0.31 1.68
C MET A 45 -4.60 0.55 1.87
N GLU A 46 -4.89 1.43 0.91
CA GLU A 46 -6.16 2.13 0.93
C GLU A 46 -7.29 1.34 0.28
N ALA A 47 -8.51 1.56 0.75
CA ALA A 47 -9.69 0.99 0.11
C ALA A 47 -9.95 1.68 -1.24
N SER A 48 -9.87 0.94 -2.34
CA SER A 48 -9.96 1.42 -3.72
C SER A 48 -11.04 0.65 -4.49
N GLY A 49 -12.30 0.88 -4.11
CA GLY A 49 -13.46 0.34 -4.83
C GLY A 49 -13.52 -1.20 -4.94
N GLY A 50 -12.74 -1.92 -4.14
CA GLY A 50 -12.67 -3.39 -4.13
C GLY A 50 -11.44 -3.98 -4.84
N TYR A 51 -10.60 -3.20 -5.52
CA TYR A 51 -9.37 -3.69 -6.16
C TYR A 51 -8.33 -4.20 -5.16
N GLU A 52 -8.41 -3.73 -3.91
CA GLU A 52 -7.58 -4.15 -2.79
C GLU A 52 -7.82 -5.61 -2.37
N ARG A 53 -9.00 -6.18 -2.66
CA ARG A 53 -9.42 -7.45 -2.06
C ARG A 53 -8.52 -8.61 -2.48
N LEU A 54 -8.08 -8.64 -3.74
CA LEU A 54 -7.21 -9.70 -4.24
C LEU A 54 -5.86 -9.67 -3.51
N ALA A 55 -5.22 -8.50 -3.45
CA ALA A 55 -3.97 -8.32 -2.75
C ALA A 55 -4.11 -8.63 -1.25
N LEU A 56 -5.15 -8.12 -0.59
CA LEU A 56 -5.37 -8.36 0.83
C LEU A 56 -5.50 -9.85 1.16
N LEU A 57 -6.30 -10.59 0.38
CA LEU A 57 -6.51 -12.03 0.62
C LEU A 57 -5.23 -12.84 0.41
N LEU A 58 -4.51 -12.58 -0.68
CA LEU A 58 -3.31 -13.35 -1.01
C LEU A 58 -2.13 -13.01 -0.10
N LEU A 59 -1.94 -11.74 0.26
CA LEU A 59 -0.90 -11.36 1.21
C LEU A 59 -1.17 -11.96 2.60
N TRP A 60 -2.45 -12.00 3.02
CA TRP A 60 -2.84 -12.67 4.26
C TRP A 60 -2.55 -14.18 4.23
N ASP A 61 -2.88 -14.86 3.12
CA ASP A 61 -2.58 -16.29 2.93
C ASP A 61 -1.07 -16.56 2.97
N LEU A 62 -0.27 -15.62 2.47
CA LEU A 62 1.20 -15.64 2.52
C LEU A 62 1.78 -15.16 3.86
N SER A 63 0.96 -15.09 4.91
CA SER A 63 1.36 -14.72 6.27
C SER A 63 1.95 -13.30 6.39
N LEU A 64 1.59 -12.39 5.48
CA LEU A 64 1.90 -10.96 5.61
C LEU A 64 0.68 -10.23 6.19
N PRO A 65 0.73 -9.71 7.43
CA PRO A 65 -0.35 -8.91 8.00
C PRO A 65 -0.72 -7.74 7.09
N CYS A 66 -2.02 -7.51 6.93
CA CYS A 66 -2.55 -6.46 6.06
C CYS A 66 -3.58 -5.60 6.79
N ALA A 67 -3.57 -4.29 6.53
CA ALA A 67 -4.56 -3.35 7.03
C ALA A 67 -5.11 -2.48 5.90
N LEU A 68 -6.42 -2.19 5.98
CA LEU A 68 -7.07 -1.21 5.10
C LEU A 68 -7.25 0.12 5.82
N VAL A 69 -6.82 1.19 5.15
CA VAL A 69 -7.05 2.56 5.60
C VAL A 69 -8.07 3.26 4.72
N ASN A 70 -8.77 4.22 5.32
CA ASN A 70 -9.70 5.06 4.59
C ASN A 70 -8.92 6.14 3.83
N ALA A 71 -9.06 6.17 2.50
CA ALA A 71 -8.46 7.18 1.63
C ALA A 71 -8.66 8.62 2.14
N ARG A 72 -9.87 8.96 2.63
CA ARG A 72 -10.16 10.31 3.16
C ARG A 72 -9.31 10.63 4.40
N SER A 73 -9.04 9.65 5.26
CA SER A 73 -8.19 9.83 6.44
C SER A 73 -6.74 10.07 6.04
N VAL A 74 -6.21 9.29 5.11
CA VAL A 74 -4.84 9.47 4.60
C VAL A 74 -4.69 10.83 3.91
N ARG A 75 -5.70 11.27 3.15
CA ARG A 75 -5.69 12.59 2.51
C ARG A 75 -5.69 13.74 3.53
N ARG A 76 -6.49 13.64 4.59
CA ARG A 76 -6.47 14.63 5.69
C ARG A 76 -5.13 14.66 6.42
N PHE A 77 -4.49 13.50 6.59
CA PHE A 77 -3.14 13.44 7.13
C PHE A 77 -2.14 14.14 6.21
N ALA A 78 -2.22 13.90 4.89
CA ALA A 78 -1.38 14.59 3.91
C ALA A 78 -1.54 16.12 3.97
N GLU A 79 -2.78 16.60 4.02
CA GLU A 79 -3.10 18.02 4.18
C GLU A 79 -2.49 18.61 5.47
N ALA A 80 -2.62 17.88 6.59
CA ALA A 80 -2.05 18.30 7.88
C ALA A 80 -0.51 18.33 7.87
N MET A 81 0.13 17.47 7.09
CA MET A 81 1.57 17.42 6.89
C MET A 81 2.08 18.43 5.83
N GLY A 82 1.20 19.24 5.25
CA GLY A 82 1.55 20.28 4.26
C GLY A 82 1.69 19.77 2.82
N PHE A 83 1.34 18.51 2.55
CA PHE A 83 1.32 17.95 1.20
C PHE A 83 0.01 18.32 0.50
N LEU A 84 0.08 19.28 -0.43
CA LEU A 84 -1.03 19.77 -1.26
C LEU A 84 -0.98 19.15 -2.65
N GLU A 85 -1.10 17.83 -2.76
CA GLU A 85 -1.17 17.20 -4.08
C GLU A 85 -2.59 17.26 -4.67
N LYS A 86 -2.66 17.74 -5.91
CA LYS A 86 -3.89 17.91 -6.72
C LYS A 86 -4.39 16.59 -7.34
N THR A 87 -3.71 15.49 -7.08
CA THR A 87 -3.95 14.21 -7.74
C THR A 87 -4.99 13.40 -6.96
N ASP A 88 -5.84 12.69 -7.70
CA ASP A 88 -6.95 11.88 -7.15
C ASP A 88 -6.47 10.60 -6.45
N GLY A 89 -5.23 10.14 -6.72
CA GLY A 89 -4.61 8.98 -6.08
C GLY A 89 -3.77 9.38 -4.86
N ILE A 90 -3.81 8.55 -3.82
CA ILE A 90 -2.99 8.73 -2.62
C ILE A 90 -1.71 7.93 -2.81
N ASP A 91 -0.57 8.61 -2.74
CA ASP A 91 0.73 7.96 -2.93
C ASP A 91 1.04 6.91 -1.85
N ALA A 92 1.72 5.84 -2.26
CA ALA A 92 2.06 4.72 -1.39
C ALA A 92 2.92 5.14 -0.18
N ALA A 93 3.78 6.15 -0.32
CA ALA A 93 4.58 6.70 0.76
C ALA A 93 3.71 7.44 1.79
N MET A 94 2.67 8.16 1.35
CA MET A 94 1.73 8.82 2.26
C MET A 94 0.91 7.81 3.07
N ILE A 95 0.54 6.69 2.46
CA ILE A 95 -0.13 5.58 3.17
C ILE A 95 0.81 4.97 4.22
N ALA A 96 2.08 4.75 3.87
CA ALA A 96 3.08 4.21 4.79
C ALA A 96 3.38 5.18 5.94
N GLY A 97 3.45 6.49 5.66
CA GLY A 97 3.62 7.53 6.67
C GLY A 97 2.43 7.63 7.62
N TYR A 98 1.20 7.58 7.10
CA TYR A 98 -0.02 7.55 7.92
C TYR A 98 -0.08 6.35 8.84
N ALA A 99 0.39 5.18 8.39
CA ALA A 99 0.39 3.96 9.20
C ALA A 99 1.40 3.97 10.36
N GLN A 100 2.46 4.77 10.27
CA GLN A 100 3.49 4.90 11.31
C GLN A 100 3.20 5.99 12.35
N ALA A 101 2.36 6.97 12.01
CA ALA A 101 2.04 8.12 12.85
C ALA A 101 1.11 7.75 14.02
#